data_AF-A0A970C889-F1
#
_entry.id   AF-A0A970C889-F1
#
_cell.length_a   1.000
_cell.length_b   1.000
_cell.length_c   1.000
_cell.angle_alpha   90.00
_cell.angle_beta   90.00
_cell.angle_gamma   90.00
#
_symmetry.space_group_name_H-M   'P 1'
#
loop_
_entity.id
_entity.type
_entity.pdbx_description
1 polymer ?
#
loop_
_entity_poly.entity_id
_entity_poly.type
_entity_poly.pdbx_seq_one_letter_code
_entity_poly.pdbx_strand_id
1 'polypeptide(L)'
;MEPFVPFASRSYFLFVALLVLSRGLDFLSTWIATPNLELEANPIARKLGWRGSILVNALVCTVFGMWPLPAIVIITASVLVAARNFQSAWLMRSMGEPFYRAWLSERLAESKPGLFIFCLVAQGLLFAALGAALIHFSDWKPVPFGIGTGVIAYAVLVVMFSLMAVWRVWRKSNSDS
;
A
#
# COMPACT_ATOMS: atom_id res chain seq x y z
N MET A 1 18.15 -7.45 -18.06
CA MET A 1 16.98 -8.22 -17.60
C MET A 1 16.03 -8.29 -18.76
N GLU A 2 15.58 -9.49 -19.12
CA GLU A 2 14.61 -9.65 -20.20
C GLU A 2 13.30 -8.92 -19.86
N PRO A 3 12.66 -8.23 -20.82
CA PRO A 3 11.40 -7.52 -20.58
C PRO A 3 10.25 -8.49 -20.25
N PHE A 4 10.38 -9.75 -20.69
CA PHE A 4 9.40 -10.79 -20.51
C PHE A 4 10.10 -12.10 -20.12
N VAL A 5 9.44 -12.90 -19.31
CA VAL A 5 9.89 -14.24 -18.92
C VAL A 5 8.91 -15.27 -19.49
N PRO A 6 9.40 -16.35 -20.13
CA PRO A 6 8.52 -17.38 -20.69
C PRO A 6 7.58 -17.95 -19.63
N PHE A 7 6.32 -18.10 -20.00
CA PHE A 7 5.30 -18.71 -19.15
C PHE A 7 5.74 -20.11 -18.71
N ALA A 8 5.46 -20.46 -17.45
CA ALA A 8 5.85 -21.72 -16.82
C ALA A 8 7.38 -22.03 -16.79
N SER A 9 8.24 -21.03 -17.03
CA SER A 9 9.67 -21.17 -16.78
C SER A 9 10.00 -21.08 -15.28
N ARG A 10 11.23 -21.48 -14.89
CA ARG A 10 11.70 -21.36 -13.50
C ARG A 10 11.63 -19.92 -12.97
N SER A 11 12.05 -18.95 -13.79
CA SER A 11 12.00 -17.53 -13.43
C SER A 11 10.57 -17.02 -13.28
N TYR A 12 9.64 -17.50 -14.12
CA TYR A 12 8.21 -17.18 -13.98
C TYR A 12 7.67 -17.66 -12.63
N PHE A 13 7.93 -18.92 -12.26
CA PHE A 13 7.48 -19.44 -10.97
C PHE A 13 8.12 -18.72 -9.78
N LEU A 14 9.37 -18.28 -9.89
CA LEU A 14 10.01 -17.44 -8.87
C LEU A 14 9.26 -16.11 -8.69
N PHE A 15 8.97 -15.38 -9.78
CA PHE A 15 8.24 -14.11 -9.68
C PHE A 15 6.80 -14.31 -9.18
N VAL A 16 6.11 -15.35 -9.63
CA VAL A 16 4.78 -15.70 -9.13
C VAL A 16 4.84 -15.99 -7.62
N ALA A 17 5.81 -16.77 -7.15
CA ALA A 17 5.96 -17.08 -5.73
C ALA A 17 6.22 -15.82 -4.90
N LEU A 18 7.10 -14.93 -5.36
CA LEU A 18 7.37 -13.65 -4.70
C LEU A 18 6.16 -12.72 -4.72
N LEU A 19 5.40 -12.67 -5.82
CA LEU A 19 4.15 -11.91 -5.92
C LEU A 19 3.09 -12.47 -4.97
N VAL A 20 2.88 -13.77 -4.94
CA VAL A 20 1.92 -14.42 -4.03
C VAL A 20 2.30 -14.16 -2.58
N LEU A 21 3.58 -14.27 -2.23
CA LEU A 21 4.06 -13.97 -0.87
C LEU A 21 3.83 -12.49 -0.50
N SER A 22 4.29 -11.57 -1.34
CA SER A 22 4.20 -10.14 -1.06
C SER A 22 2.75 -9.62 -1.04
N ARG A 23 1.93 -10.03 -2.01
CA ARG A 23 0.49 -9.73 -2.03
C ARG A 23 -0.26 -10.43 -0.90
N GLY A 24 0.15 -11.64 -0.54
CA GLY A 24 -0.41 -12.39 0.59
C GLY A 24 -0.14 -11.70 1.93
N LEU A 25 1.07 -11.15 2.12
CA LEU A 25 1.40 -10.35 3.31
C LEU A 25 0.61 -9.04 3.35
N ASP A 26 0.46 -8.36 2.22
CA ASP A 26 -0.39 -7.16 2.11
C ASP A 26 -1.84 -7.49 2.50
N PHE A 27 -2.41 -8.53 1.89
CA PHE A 27 -3.76 -9.01 2.19
C PHE A 27 -3.93 -9.42 3.66
N LEU A 28 -2.97 -10.17 4.22
CA LEU A 28 -2.97 -10.58 5.63
C LEU A 28 -2.91 -9.36 6.54
N SER A 29 -2.03 -8.40 6.25
CA SER A 29 -1.88 -7.18 7.05
C SER A 29 -3.17 -6.36 7.09
N THR A 30 -3.88 -6.26 5.95
CA THR A 30 -5.19 -5.59 5.87
C THR A 30 -6.25 -6.38 6.62
N TRP A 31 -6.26 -7.71 6.53
CA TRP A 31 -7.23 -8.54 7.24
C TRP A 31 -7.05 -8.47 8.76
N ILE A 32 -5.80 -8.43 9.23
CA ILE A 32 -5.52 -8.20 10.65
C ILE A 32 -5.95 -6.78 11.04
N ALA A 33 -5.66 -5.76 10.22
CA ALA A 33 -6.00 -4.37 10.52
C ALA A 33 -7.52 -4.08 10.52
N THR A 34 -8.25 -4.56 9.51
CA THR A 34 -9.65 -4.21 9.23
C THR A 34 -10.40 -5.37 8.56
N PRO A 35 -10.78 -6.44 9.30
CA PRO A 35 -11.49 -7.59 8.73
C PRO A 35 -12.84 -7.23 8.09
N ASN A 36 -13.50 -6.16 8.55
CA ASN A 36 -14.79 -5.71 8.01
C ASN A 36 -14.61 -4.69 6.90
N LEU A 37 -13.35 -4.33 6.57
CA LEU A 37 -12.98 -3.33 5.58
C LEU A 37 -13.60 -1.94 5.86
N GLU A 38 -13.97 -1.64 7.09
CA GLU A 38 -14.57 -0.35 7.45
C GLU A 38 -13.54 0.78 7.45
N LEU A 39 -12.29 0.44 7.75
CA LEU A 39 -11.14 1.35 7.76
C LEU A 39 -10.38 1.37 6.44
N GLU A 40 -10.77 0.54 5.46
CA GLU A 40 -10.11 0.47 4.16
C GLU A 40 -10.28 1.79 3.39
N ALA A 41 -9.16 2.44 3.08
CA ALA A 41 -9.16 3.73 2.41
C ALA A 41 -9.56 3.60 0.93
N ASN A 42 -9.27 2.46 0.30
CA ASN A 42 -9.56 2.20 -1.09
C ASN A 42 -11.05 1.85 -1.30
N PRO A 43 -11.86 2.72 -1.95
CA PRO A 43 -13.28 2.48 -2.15
C PRO A 43 -13.57 1.27 -3.07
N ILE A 44 -12.63 0.93 -3.96
CA ILE A 44 -12.77 -0.23 -4.85
C ILE A 44 -12.62 -1.51 -4.04
N ALA A 45 -11.57 -1.60 -3.21
CA ALA A 45 -11.34 -2.76 -2.35
C ALA A 45 -12.51 -2.99 -1.39
N ARG A 46 -13.07 -1.92 -0.81
CA ARG A 46 -14.24 -1.99 0.07
C ARG A 46 -15.49 -2.55 -0.65
N LYS A 47 -15.71 -2.19 -1.92
CA LYS A 47 -16.86 -2.70 -2.71
C LYS A 47 -16.65 -4.13 -3.18
N LEU A 48 -15.42 -4.48 -3.54
CA LEU A 48 -15.05 -5.78 -4.07
C LEU A 48 -15.09 -6.86 -2.97
N GLY A 49 -14.80 -6.46 -1.72
CA GLY A 49 -14.71 -7.35 -0.58
C GLY A 49 -13.56 -8.35 -0.69
N TRP A 50 -13.49 -9.27 0.27
CA TRP A 50 -12.39 -10.24 0.35
C TRP A 50 -12.36 -11.22 -0.82
N ARG A 51 -13.52 -11.76 -1.24
CA ARG A 51 -13.60 -12.75 -2.31
C ARG A 51 -13.11 -12.20 -3.64
N GLY A 52 -13.57 -11.01 -4.04
CA GLY A 52 -13.10 -10.40 -5.27
C GLY A 52 -11.64 -9.94 -5.17
N SER A 53 -11.18 -9.50 -4.00
CA SER A 53 -9.76 -9.16 -3.78
C SER A 53 -8.85 -10.38 -3.96
N ILE A 54 -9.26 -11.57 -3.51
CA ILE A 54 -8.50 -12.81 -3.76
C ILE A 54 -8.40 -13.09 -5.27
N LEU A 55 -9.50 -12.98 -6.01
CA LEU A 55 -9.51 -13.21 -7.46
C LEU A 55 -8.61 -12.22 -8.21
N VAL A 56 -8.68 -10.93 -7.85
CA VAL A 56 -7.82 -9.89 -8.45
C VAL A 56 -6.35 -10.15 -8.12
N ASN A 57 -6.02 -10.51 -6.87
CA ASN A 57 -4.63 -10.82 -6.51
C ASN A 57 -4.12 -12.08 -7.23
N ALA A 58 -4.94 -13.11 -7.40
CA ALA A 58 -4.57 -14.30 -8.16
C ALA A 58 -4.25 -13.94 -9.63
N LEU A 59 -5.10 -13.12 -10.26
CA LEU A 59 -4.86 -12.62 -11.62
C LEU A 59 -3.60 -11.76 -11.71
N VAL A 60 -3.40 -10.84 -10.76
CA VAL A 60 -2.21 -9.99 -10.71
C VAL A 60 -0.95 -10.84 -10.58
N CYS A 61 -0.94 -11.84 -9.69
CA CYS A 61 0.23 -12.68 -9.48
C CYS A 61 0.58 -13.51 -10.73
N THR A 62 -0.42 -14.08 -11.41
CA THR A 62 -0.18 -14.90 -12.61
C THR A 62 0.21 -14.06 -13.83
N VAL A 63 -0.48 -12.94 -14.05
CA VAL A 63 -0.22 -12.04 -15.19
C VAL A 63 1.14 -11.35 -14.99
N PHE A 64 1.36 -10.65 -13.88
CA PHE A 64 2.59 -9.89 -13.67
C PHE A 64 3.83 -10.75 -13.43
N GLY A 65 3.68 -12.04 -13.09
CA GLY A 65 4.81 -12.97 -13.00
C GLY A 65 5.60 -13.12 -14.31
N MET A 66 5.02 -12.75 -15.45
CA MET A 66 5.70 -12.75 -16.75
C MET A 66 6.52 -11.49 -17.02
N TRP A 67 6.32 -10.40 -16.27
CA TRP A 67 7.03 -9.13 -16.45
C TRP A 67 7.88 -8.82 -15.21
N PRO A 68 9.19 -9.15 -15.22
CA PRO A 68 10.07 -9.01 -14.06
C PRO A 68 10.04 -7.63 -13.41
N LEU A 69 10.09 -6.57 -14.22
CA LEU A 69 10.17 -5.20 -13.71
C LEU A 69 8.88 -4.77 -12.99
N PRO A 70 7.68 -4.84 -13.62
CA PRO A 70 6.40 -4.69 -12.92
C PRO A 70 6.25 -5.59 -11.69
N ALA A 71 6.68 -6.86 -11.76
CA ALA A 71 6.61 -7.76 -10.61
C ALA A 71 7.40 -7.20 -9.41
N ILE A 72 8.64 -6.75 -9.64
CA ILE A 72 9.50 -6.17 -8.58
C ILE A 72 8.87 -4.89 -8.00
N VAL A 73 8.29 -4.03 -8.84
CA VAL A 73 7.59 -2.81 -8.40
C VAL A 73 6.42 -3.18 -7.48
N ILE A 74 5.57 -4.13 -7.91
CA ILE A 74 4.40 -4.59 -7.15
C ILE A 74 4.82 -5.25 -5.84
N ILE A 75 5.82 -6.14 -5.87
CA ILE A 75 6.37 -6.82 -4.69
C ILE A 75 6.84 -5.78 -3.66
N THR A 76 7.67 -4.83 -4.10
CA THR A 76 8.25 -3.81 -3.22
C THR A 76 7.18 -2.94 -2.58
N ALA A 77 6.25 -2.42 -3.39
CA ALA A 77 5.14 -1.61 -2.89
C ALA A 77 4.27 -2.41 -1.89
N SER A 78 3.94 -3.66 -2.21
CA SER A 78 3.08 -4.51 -1.38
C SER A 78 3.71 -4.82 -0.02
N VAL A 79 5.02 -5.12 0.03
CA VAL A 79 5.72 -5.35 1.30
C VAL A 79 5.75 -4.10 2.16
N LEU A 80 5.96 -2.91 1.57
CA LEU A 80 5.98 -1.65 2.33
C LEU A 80 4.59 -1.25 2.83
N VAL A 81 3.53 -1.47 2.04
CA VAL A 81 2.15 -1.30 2.50
C VAL A 81 1.86 -2.28 3.65
N ALA A 82 2.25 -3.55 3.50
CA ALA A 82 2.05 -4.56 4.54
C ALA A 82 2.74 -4.19 5.86
N ALA A 83 4.00 -3.73 5.80
CA ALA A 83 4.75 -3.27 6.96
C ALA A 83 4.04 -2.10 7.67
N ARG A 84 3.58 -1.10 6.91
CA ARG A 84 2.82 0.04 7.44
C ARG A 84 1.51 -0.41 8.08
N ASN A 85 0.80 -1.35 7.46
CA ASN A 85 -0.45 -1.87 7.99
C ASN A 85 -0.21 -2.61 9.32
N PHE A 86 0.80 -3.48 9.40
CA PHE A 86 1.16 -4.16 10.64
C PHE A 86 1.54 -3.20 11.78
N GLN A 87 2.17 -2.07 11.47
CA GLN A 87 2.51 -1.04 12.46
C GLN A 87 1.27 -0.52 13.22
N SER A 88 0.12 -0.40 12.53
CA SER A 88 -1.14 0.07 13.13
C SER A 88 -2.15 -1.04 13.44
N ALA A 89 -1.97 -2.25 12.89
CA ALA A 89 -2.96 -3.32 12.96
C ALA A 89 -3.27 -3.76 14.40
N TRP A 90 -2.25 -3.83 15.26
CA TRP A 90 -2.44 -4.20 16.67
C TRP A 90 -3.33 -3.17 17.40
N LEU A 91 -3.16 -1.88 17.13
CA LEU A 91 -3.95 -0.81 17.74
C LEU A 91 -5.40 -0.88 17.24
N MET A 92 -5.60 -0.99 15.93
CA MET A 92 -6.93 -1.18 15.32
C MET A 92 -7.64 -2.41 15.90
N ARG A 93 -6.92 -3.50 16.15
CA ARG A 93 -7.49 -4.70 16.76
C ARG A 93 -7.82 -4.59 18.22
N SER A 94 -6.95 -3.98 19.01
CA SER A 94 -7.20 -3.80 20.43
C SER A 94 -8.43 -2.92 20.70
N MET A 95 -8.70 -1.94 19.83
CA MET A 95 -9.83 -1.01 19.97
C MET A 95 -11.11 -1.48 19.27
N GLY A 96 -10.99 -2.22 18.18
CA GLY A 96 -12.08 -2.48 17.23
C GLY A 96 -12.24 -1.34 16.22
N GLU A 97 -12.71 -1.68 15.01
CA GLU A 97 -12.76 -0.74 13.87
C GLU A 97 -13.59 0.54 14.14
N PRO A 98 -14.81 0.47 14.72
CA PRO A 98 -15.63 1.66 14.94
C PRO A 98 -15.00 2.63 15.95
N PHE A 99 -14.47 2.10 17.05
CA PHE A 99 -13.83 2.91 18.09
C PHE A 99 -12.51 3.51 17.61
N TYR A 100 -11.71 2.75 16.88
CA TYR A 100 -10.49 3.27 16.26
C TYR A 100 -10.79 4.42 15.29
N ARG A 101 -11.84 4.29 14.47
CA ARG A 101 -12.26 5.34 13.54
C ARG A 101 -12.71 6.60 14.26
N ALA A 102 -13.52 6.47 15.32
CA ALA A 102 -13.99 7.59 16.12
C ALA A 102 -12.81 8.29 16.80
N TRP A 103 -11.92 7.53 17.44
CA TRP A 103 -10.70 8.04 18.06
C TRP A 103 -9.81 8.79 17.07
N LEU A 104 -9.56 8.23 15.87
CA LEU A 104 -8.77 8.89 14.85
C LEU A 104 -9.41 10.21 14.38
N SER A 105 -10.74 10.21 14.21
CA SER A 105 -11.50 11.41 13.84
C SER A 105 -11.37 12.51 14.89
N GLU A 106 -11.44 12.15 16.17
CA GLU A 106 -11.31 13.07 17.30
C GLU A 106 -9.91 13.69 17.35
N ARG A 107 -8.85 12.88 17.20
CA ARG A 107 -7.46 13.38 17.15
C ARG A 107 -7.20 14.24 15.91
N LEU A 108 -7.82 13.92 14.77
CA LEU A 108 -7.73 14.75 13.57
C LEU A 108 -8.46 16.10 13.73
N ALA A 109 -9.52 16.17 14.55
CA ALA A 109 -10.22 17.41 14.84
C ALA A 109 -9.46 18.29 15.86
N GLU A 110 -8.81 17.68 16.85
CA GLU A 110 -7.99 18.37 17.84
C GLU A 110 -6.64 18.86 17.28
N SER A 111 -6.13 18.21 16.24
CA SER A 111 -4.83 18.55 15.63
C SER A 111 -4.95 19.62 14.55
N LYS A 112 -3.91 20.46 14.43
CA LYS A 112 -3.83 21.45 13.34
C LYS A 112 -3.73 20.70 12.00
N PRO A 113 -4.64 20.94 11.03
CA PRO A 113 -4.63 20.25 9.73
C PRO A 113 -3.27 20.30 9.00
N GLY A 114 -2.60 21.45 9.08
CA GLY A 114 -1.28 21.65 8.47
C GLY A 114 -0.19 20.75 9.05
N LEU A 115 -0.24 20.45 10.35
CA LEU A 115 0.74 19.55 10.99
C LEU A 115 0.56 18.11 10.48
N PHE A 116 -0.68 17.63 10.41
CA PHE A 116 -0.96 16.30 9.89
C PHE A 116 -0.53 16.15 8.43
N ILE A 117 -0.91 17.11 7.57
CA ILE A 117 -0.54 17.11 6.15
C ILE A 117 0.97 17.19 5.99
N PHE A 118 1.64 18.07 6.74
CA PHE A 118 3.09 18.21 6.69
C PHE A 118 3.77 16.89 7.05
N CYS A 119 3.41 16.25 8.15
CA CYS A 119 4.00 14.97 8.57
C CYS A 119 3.77 13.88 7.51
N LEU A 120 2.55 13.78 6.97
CA LEU A 120 2.21 12.79 5.95
C LEU A 120 3.01 13.01 4.65
N VAL A 121 3.07 14.24 4.16
CA VAL A 121 3.80 14.59 2.93
C VAL A 121 5.30 14.45 3.14
N ALA A 122 5.84 14.92 4.27
CA ALA A 122 7.26 14.78 4.60
C ALA A 122 7.68 13.30 4.66
N GLN A 123 6.90 12.44 5.32
CA GLN A 123 7.14 11.00 5.32
C GLN A 123 7.14 10.43 3.88
N GLY A 124 6.14 10.78 3.07
CA GLY A 124 6.08 10.35 1.67
C GLY A 124 7.28 10.81 0.85
N LEU A 125 7.68 12.07 0.98
CA LEU A 125 8.85 12.63 0.29
C LEU A 125 10.15 11.94 0.70
N LEU A 126 10.33 11.57 1.97
CA LEU A 126 11.51 10.84 2.44
C LEU A 126 11.59 9.44 1.80
N PHE A 127 10.48 8.70 1.75
CA PHE A 127 10.45 7.41 1.04
C PHE A 127 10.68 7.58 -0.46
N ALA A 128 10.04 8.56 -1.10
CA ALA A 128 10.25 8.84 -2.53
C ALA A 128 11.70 9.23 -2.84
N ALA A 129 12.33 10.04 -1.98
CA ALA A 129 13.74 10.41 -2.10
C ALA A 129 14.66 9.18 -1.96
N LEU A 130 14.37 8.26 -1.04
CA LEU A 130 15.10 7.00 -0.92
C LEU A 130 14.98 6.14 -2.19
N GLY A 131 13.77 6.03 -2.74
CA GLY A 131 13.54 5.31 -4.00
C GLY A 131 14.27 5.96 -5.19
N ALA A 132 14.24 7.29 -5.28
CA ALA A 132 14.94 8.06 -6.30
C ALA A 132 16.47 7.94 -6.18
N ALA A 133 17.00 7.99 -4.95
CA ALA A 133 18.41 7.75 -4.68
C ALA A 133 18.83 6.34 -5.11
N LEU A 134 18.04 5.32 -4.80
CA LEU A 134 18.31 3.95 -5.24
C LEU A 134 18.33 3.82 -6.76
N ILE A 135 17.42 4.49 -7.48
CA ILE A 135 17.44 4.53 -8.95
C ILE A 135 18.72 5.22 -9.45
N HIS A 136 19.03 6.41 -8.93
CA HIS A 136 20.13 7.24 -9.41
C HIS A 136 21.50 6.60 -9.17
N PHE A 137 21.75 6.08 -7.97
CA PHE A 137 23.05 5.52 -7.58
C PHE A 137 23.26 4.05 -8.00
N SER A 138 22.28 3.43 -8.67
CA SER A 138 22.38 2.05 -9.14
C SER A 138 22.75 1.90 -10.61
N ASP A 139 23.09 3.00 -11.29
CA ASP A 139 23.34 3.05 -12.73
C ASP A 139 22.18 2.46 -13.54
N TRP A 140 20.94 2.70 -13.09
CA TRP A 140 19.72 2.22 -13.76
C TRP A 140 19.65 0.69 -13.92
N LYS A 141 20.34 -0.07 -13.07
CA LYS A 141 20.24 -1.53 -13.05
C LYS A 141 18.79 -1.95 -12.83
N PRO A 142 18.26 -2.93 -13.59
CA PRO A 142 16.81 -3.23 -13.60
C PRO A 142 16.19 -3.57 -12.25
N VAL A 143 16.91 -4.32 -11.40
CA VAL A 143 16.40 -4.73 -10.08
C VAL A 143 16.33 -3.54 -9.12
N PRO A 144 17.43 -2.80 -8.84
CA PRO A 144 17.35 -1.56 -8.05
C PRO A 144 16.38 -0.53 -8.61
N PHE A 145 16.28 -0.42 -9.94
CA PHE A 145 15.30 0.45 -10.60
C PHE A 145 13.86 0.06 -10.26
N GLY A 146 13.52 -1.23 -10.36
CA GLY A 146 12.20 -1.74 -9.98
C GLY A 146 11.90 -1.55 -8.50
N ILE A 147 12.87 -1.79 -7.61
CA ILE A 147 12.72 -1.55 -6.17
C ILE A 147 12.49 -0.07 -5.92
N GLY A 148 13.33 0.82 -6.43
CA GLY A 148 13.21 2.26 -6.22
C GLY A 148 11.88 2.81 -6.75
N THR A 149 11.44 2.33 -7.91
CA THR A 149 10.12 2.67 -8.48
C THR A 149 8.98 2.16 -7.58
N GLY A 150 9.10 0.96 -7.02
CA GLY A 150 8.15 0.43 -6.04
C GLY A 150 8.08 1.23 -4.74
N VAL A 151 9.22 1.73 -4.24
CA VAL A 151 9.27 2.63 -3.07
C VAL A 151 8.56 3.96 -3.38
N ILE A 152 8.81 4.54 -4.55
CA ILE A 152 8.13 5.78 -4.98
C ILE A 152 6.62 5.55 -5.12
N ALA A 153 6.22 4.43 -5.75
CA ALA A 153 4.82 4.06 -5.89
C ALA A 153 4.14 3.92 -4.52
N TYR A 154 4.78 3.22 -3.57
CA TYR A 154 4.32 3.16 -2.18
C TYR A 154 4.11 4.54 -1.56
N ALA A 155 5.11 5.43 -1.67
CA ALA A 155 5.04 6.78 -1.11
C ALA A 155 3.85 7.57 -1.67
N VAL A 156 3.66 7.55 -2.99
CA VAL A 156 2.54 8.21 -3.67
C VAL A 156 1.20 7.63 -3.20
N LEU A 157 1.06 6.31 -3.18
CA LEU A 157 -0.18 5.66 -2.78
C LEU A 157 -0.54 5.97 -1.31
N VAL A 158 0.43 5.90 -0.39
CA VAL A 158 0.20 6.19 1.02
C VAL A 158 -0.26 7.63 1.23
N VAL A 159 0.42 8.60 0.61
CA VAL A 159 0.03 10.02 0.73
C VAL A 159 -1.36 10.24 0.14
N MET A 160 -1.60 9.74 -1.08
CA MET A 160 -2.86 9.91 -1.78
C MET A 160 -4.05 9.30 -1.00
N PHE A 161 -3.94 8.03 -0.58
CA PHE A 161 -5.03 7.37 0.15
C PHE A 161 -5.25 7.96 1.55
N SER A 162 -4.18 8.36 2.25
CA SER A 162 -4.31 8.99 3.57
C SER A 162 -4.95 10.38 3.47
N LEU A 163 -4.57 11.20 2.48
CA LEU A 163 -5.22 12.49 2.22
C LEU A 163 -6.69 12.32 1.88
N MET A 164 -7.04 11.35 1.01
CA MET A 164 -8.45 11.06 0.69
C MET A 164 -9.26 10.59 1.90
N ALA A 165 -8.64 9.84 2.83
CA ALA A 165 -9.31 9.42 4.06
C ALA A 165 -9.56 10.60 5.00
N VAL A 166 -8.57 11.46 5.21
CA VAL A 166 -8.66 12.63 6.10
C VAL A 166 -9.60 13.69 5.54
N TRP A 167 -9.54 13.96 4.24
CA TRP A 167 -10.44 14.90 3.59
C TRP A 167 -11.92 14.50 3.70
N ARG A 168 -12.22 13.18 3.68
CA ARG A 168 -13.58 12.66 3.93
C ARG A 168 -14.04 12.95 5.37
N VAL A 169 -13.14 12.90 6.34
CA VAL A 169 -13.43 13.21 7.74
C VAL A 169 -13.70 14.71 7.91
N TRP A 170 -12.83 15.57 7.40
CA TRP A 170 -13.01 17.03 7.50
C TRP A 170 -14.25 17.53 6.79
N ARG A 171 -14.57 16.99 5.61
CA ARG A 171 -15.81 17.35 4.90
C ARG A 171 -17.06 17.05 5.73
N LYS A 172 -17.08 15.92 6.44
CA LYS A 172 -18.22 15.54 7.28
C LYS A 172 -18.34 16.44 8.52
N SER A 173 -17.20 16.86 9.09
CA SER A 173 -17.19 17.79 10.22
C SER A 173 -17.75 19.18 9.86
N ASN A 174 -17.50 19.68 8.64
CA ASN A 174 -17.99 20.98 8.19
C ASN A 174 -19.46 20.97 7.71
N SER A 175 -20.06 19.80 7.49
CA SER A 175 -21.49 19.70 7.13
C SER A 175 -22.41 19.57 8.33
N ASP A 176 -21.86 19.18 9.48
CA ASP A 176 -22.59 19.01 10.75
C ASP A 176 -22.48 20.27 11.65
N SER A 177 -21.82 21.33 11.17
CA SER A 177 -21.65 22.66 11.79
C SER A 177 -22.45 23.73 11.08
#